data_AF-A0A7V3NU37-F1
#
_entry.id   AF-A0A7V3NU37-F1
#
_cell.length_a   1.000
_cell.length_b   1.000
_cell.length_c   1.000
_cell.angle_alpha   90.00
_cell.angle_beta   90.00
_cell.angle_gamma   90.00
#
_symmetry.space_group_name_H-M   'P 1'
#
loop_
_entity.id
_entity.type
_entity.pdbx_description
1 polymer ?
#
loop_
_entity_poly.entity_id
_entity_poly.type
_entity_poly.pdbx_seq_one_letter_code
_entity_poly.pdbx_strand_id
1 'polypeptide(L)'
;MMKEVRLSRFQVVLIVVSFVALLVVVGLLAYKYFSSNSGPSPTSVASEIASSQPTQGVSEAPNFYPTPTRGLGISRKEIMDVYKQKGFTFEESSPVGGSPRVIGRATNGVVYLEIIGPPENVEKITMMFGVPSDAPSVVRENLAYVSALLDEFAAPGSGNWFINEIPKIKNGCLDSSKAFGNREVQVMFYPNGMAFAIIAPAP
;
A
#
# COMPACT_ATOMS: atom_id res chain seq x y z
N MET A 1 -10.96 -2.86 -46.56
CA MET A 1 -11.70 -1.69 -47.09
C MET A 1 -12.33 -0.97 -45.89
N MET A 2 -11.70 0.08 -45.36
CA MET A 2 -12.20 0.82 -44.20
C MET A 2 -13.26 1.83 -44.65
N LYS A 3 -14.45 1.80 -44.05
CA LYS A 3 -15.48 2.83 -44.26
C LYS A 3 -15.10 4.07 -43.45
N GLU A 4 -14.87 5.19 -44.12
CA GLU A 4 -14.79 6.49 -43.45
C GLU A 4 -16.16 6.84 -42.84
N VAL A 5 -16.20 7.00 -41.52
CA VAL A 5 -17.37 7.52 -40.82
C VAL A 5 -17.22 9.04 -40.76
N ARG A 6 -18.00 9.77 -41.57
CA ARG A 6 -18.09 11.23 -41.49
C ARG A 6 -19.20 11.61 -40.52
N LEU A 7 -18.80 12.12 -39.36
CA LEU A 7 -19.73 12.72 -38.40
C LEU A 7 -20.30 14.01 -38.99
N SER A 8 -21.60 14.22 -38.83
CA SER A 8 -22.22 15.49 -39.22
C SER A 8 -21.75 16.61 -38.28
N ARG A 9 -21.74 17.86 -38.77
CA ARG A 9 -21.43 19.03 -37.91
C ARG A 9 -22.33 19.09 -36.68
N PHE A 10 -23.57 18.64 -36.79
CA PHE A 10 -24.51 18.55 -35.67
C PHE A 10 -24.07 17.53 -34.61
N GLN A 11 -23.58 16.35 -35.02
CA GLN A 11 -23.06 15.34 -34.09
C GLN A 11 -21.81 15.82 -33.34
N VAL A 12 -20.93 16.56 -34.02
CA VAL A 12 -19.74 17.15 -33.38
C VAL A 12 -20.16 18.16 -32.30
N VAL A 13 -21.12 19.03 -32.60
CA VAL A 13 -21.65 20.00 -31.63
C VAL A 13 -22.27 19.31 -30.42
N LEU A 14 -23.07 18.25 -30.65
CA LEU A 14 -23.70 17.48 -29.57
C LEU A 14 -22.64 16.86 -28.64
N ILE A 15 -21.59 16.26 -29.20
CA ILE A 15 -20.49 15.65 -28.43
C ILE A 15 -19.79 16.70 -27.57
N VAL A 16 -19.48 17.88 -28.14
CA VAL A 16 -18.81 18.96 -27.40
C VAL A 16 -19.70 19.48 -26.26
N VAL A 17 -21.00 19.70 -26.50
CA VAL A 17 -21.93 20.16 -25.47
C VAL A 17 -22.06 19.13 -24.34
N SER A 18 -22.20 17.85 -24.67
CA SER A 18 -22.25 16.77 -23.68
C SER A 18 -20.96 16.68 -22.86
N PHE A 19 -19.79 16.87 -23.50
CA PHE A 19 -18.51 16.85 -22.80
C PHE A 19 -18.35 18.03 -21.83
N VAL A 20 -18.75 19.24 -22.23
CA VAL A 20 -18.72 20.43 -21.36
C VAL A 20 -19.68 20.27 -20.18
N ALA A 21 -20.91 19.77 -20.42
CA ALA A 21 -21.87 19.50 -19.35
C ALA A 21 -21.33 18.50 -18.33
N LEU A 22 -20.66 17.44 -18.79
CA LEU A 22 -20.02 16.45 -17.92
C LEU A 22 -18.94 17.08 -17.05
N LEU A 23 -18.07 17.92 -17.62
CA LEU A 23 -17.01 18.62 -16.87
C LEU A 23 -17.58 19.54 -15.78
N VAL A 24 -18.68 20.25 -16.06
CA VAL A 24 -19.35 21.10 -15.06
C VAL A 24 -19.89 20.27 -13.90
N VAL A 25 -20.53 19.13 -14.18
CA VAL A 25 -21.06 18.22 -13.14
C VAL A 25 -19.93 17.66 -12.27
N VAL A 26 -18.84 17.20 -12.89
CA VAL A 26 -17.66 16.69 -12.16
C VAL A 26 -17.05 17.78 -11.28
N GLY A 27 -16.92 19.01 -11.79
CA GLY A 27 -16.41 20.15 -11.01
C GLY A 27 -17.28 20.49 -9.80
N LEU A 28 -18.61 20.47 -9.95
CA LEU A 28 -19.55 20.71 -8.84
C LEU A 28 -19.49 19.62 -7.77
N LEU A 29 -19.32 18.35 -8.15
CA LEU A 29 -19.17 17.24 -7.21
C LEU A 29 -17.85 17.34 -6.44
N ALA A 30 -16.75 17.64 -7.13
CA ALA A 30 -15.45 17.84 -6.49
C ALA A 30 -15.45 19.03 -5.52
N TYR A 31 -16.11 20.14 -5.89
CA TYR A 31 -16.27 21.31 -5.04
C TYR A 31 -17.04 20.96 -3.74
N LYS A 32 -18.18 20.28 -3.84
CA LYS A 32 -18.95 19.84 -2.66
C LYS A 32 -18.15 18.91 -1.76
N TYR A 33 -17.40 17.98 -2.34
CA TYR A 33 -16.55 17.06 -1.56
C TYR A 33 -15.46 17.81 -0.80
N PHE A 34 -14.82 18.79 -1.42
CA PHE A 34 -13.76 19.58 -0.78
C PHE A 34 -14.28 20.52 0.31
N SER A 35 -15.46 21.13 0.12
CA SER A 35 -16.03 22.05 1.12
C SER A 35 -16.55 21.39 2.40
N SER A 36 -16.77 20.07 2.41
CA SER A 36 -17.32 19.37 3.59
C SER A 36 -16.28 18.83 4.57
N ASN A 37 -14.97 18.95 4.29
CA ASN A 37 -13.90 18.34 5.10
C ASN A 37 -13.12 19.33 6.00
N SER A 38 -13.72 20.46 6.38
CA SER A 38 -13.18 21.37 7.39
C SER A 38 -13.26 20.75 8.79
N GLY A 39 -12.37 19.81 9.10
CA GLY A 39 -12.28 19.17 10.40
C GLY A 39 -12.02 20.18 11.54
N PRO A 40 -12.46 19.89 12.78
CA PRO A 40 -12.23 20.76 13.92
C PRO A 40 -10.73 20.92 14.18
N SER A 41 -10.32 22.16 14.41
CA SER A 41 -8.96 22.52 14.82
C SER A 41 -8.58 21.81 16.12
N PRO A 42 -7.41 21.18 16.25
CA PRO A 42 -7.03 20.47 17.46
C PRO A 42 -6.86 21.47 18.63
N THR A 43 -7.67 21.29 19.67
CA THR A 43 -7.49 21.97 20.95
C THR A 43 -6.24 21.40 21.63
N SER A 44 -5.18 22.21 21.67
CA SER A 44 -3.96 21.94 22.44
C SER A 44 -4.26 22.02 23.93
N VAL A 45 -4.42 20.86 24.59
CA VAL A 45 -4.45 20.78 26.05
C VAL A 45 -3.04 20.50 26.55
N ALA A 46 -2.38 21.53 27.06
CA ALA A 46 -1.16 21.39 27.83
C ALA A 46 -1.52 20.83 29.21
N SER A 47 -1.08 19.62 29.52
CA SER A 47 -1.20 19.01 30.84
C SER A 47 0.19 18.83 31.42
N GLU A 48 0.58 19.80 32.25
CA GLU A 48 1.82 19.80 33.02
C GLU A 48 1.55 19.04 34.33
N ILE A 49 2.04 17.80 34.43
CA ILE A 49 2.03 17.05 35.68
C ILE A 49 3.49 16.73 36.02
N ALA A 50 4.05 17.53 36.92
CA ALA A 50 5.33 17.25 37.56
C ALA A 50 5.16 16.03 38.49
N SER A 51 5.68 14.88 38.07
CA SER A 51 5.78 13.68 38.91
C SER A 51 7.20 13.54 39.42
N SER A 52 7.40 13.85 40.69
CA SER A 52 8.62 13.55 41.44
C SER A 52 8.62 12.07 41.83
N GLN A 53 9.24 11.22 41.00
CA GLN A 53 9.40 9.80 41.29
C GLN A 53 10.77 9.54 41.94
N PRO A 54 10.84 8.73 43.02
CA PRO A 54 12.08 8.40 43.70
C PRO A 54 12.99 7.52 42.83
N THR A 55 14.29 7.87 42.82
CA THR A 55 15.40 7.16 42.20
C THR A 55 15.55 5.76 42.80
N GLN A 56 14.94 4.75 42.19
CA GLN A 56 15.24 3.34 42.49
C GLN A 56 16.45 2.88 41.67
N GLY A 57 17.31 2.11 42.35
CA GLY A 57 18.63 1.71 41.87
C GLY A 57 18.61 1.03 40.50
N VAL A 58 19.61 1.41 39.69
CA VAL A 58 19.90 0.86 38.37
C VAL A 58 20.28 -0.61 38.53
N SER A 59 19.30 -1.50 38.44
CA SER A 59 19.55 -2.89 38.11
C SER A 59 19.96 -2.90 36.64
N GLU A 60 21.24 -3.16 36.37
CA GLU A 60 21.74 -3.35 35.00
C GLU A 60 20.91 -4.44 34.33
N ALA A 61 19.98 -4.01 33.47
CA ALA A 61 19.20 -4.92 32.67
C ALA A 61 20.17 -5.73 31.79
N PRO A 62 19.99 -7.06 31.69
CA PRO A 62 20.83 -7.90 30.86
C PRO A 62 20.93 -7.29 29.48
N ASN A 63 22.17 -7.04 29.03
CA ASN A 63 22.44 -6.45 27.73
C ASN A 63 22.13 -7.51 26.67
N PHE A 64 20.87 -7.57 26.23
CA PHE A 64 20.43 -8.43 25.15
C PHE A 64 20.99 -7.88 23.84
N TYR A 65 22.10 -8.44 23.38
CA TYR A 65 22.55 -8.23 22.01
C TYR A 65 21.49 -8.82 21.07
N PRO A 66 20.79 -8.00 20.26
CA PRO A 66 19.80 -8.52 19.34
C PRO A 66 20.51 -9.47 18.36
N THR A 67 19.93 -10.66 18.16
CA THR A 67 20.39 -11.56 17.10
C THR A 67 20.21 -10.83 15.77
N PRO A 68 21.22 -10.80 14.87
CA PRO A 68 21.09 -10.11 13.60
C PRO A 68 19.86 -10.63 12.84
N THR A 69 18.92 -9.75 12.52
CA THR A 69 17.76 -10.10 11.71
C THR A 69 18.25 -10.54 10.33
N ARG A 70 17.84 -11.72 9.87
CA ARG A 70 18.12 -12.18 8.51
C ARG A 70 17.37 -11.26 7.54
N GLY A 71 18.06 -10.64 6.58
CA GLY A 71 17.39 -9.86 5.52
C GLY A 71 16.99 -10.71 4.31
N LEU A 72 16.25 -10.10 3.38
CA LEU A 72 15.72 -10.71 2.16
C LEU A 72 16.73 -10.80 1.01
N GLY A 73 17.92 -10.20 1.18
CA GLY A 73 18.93 -10.08 0.13
C GLY A 73 18.55 -9.10 -0.97
N ILE A 74 17.64 -8.16 -0.69
CA ILE A 74 17.13 -7.17 -1.64
C ILE A 74 17.45 -5.78 -1.10
N SER A 75 17.95 -4.89 -1.96
CA SER A 75 18.20 -3.51 -1.56
C SER A 75 16.90 -2.69 -1.58
N ARG A 76 16.79 -1.69 -0.70
CA ARG A 76 15.65 -0.77 -0.70
C ARG A 76 15.50 -0.03 -2.03
N LYS A 77 16.63 0.35 -2.64
CA LYS A 77 16.67 1.07 -3.92
C LYS A 77 15.99 0.26 -5.04
N GLU A 78 16.24 -1.04 -5.10
CA GLU A 78 15.67 -1.93 -6.11
C GLU A 78 14.14 -1.94 -6.06
N ILE A 79 13.56 -2.09 -4.86
CA ILE A 79 12.11 -2.03 -4.66
C ILE A 79 11.55 -0.67 -5.07
N MET A 80 12.19 0.42 -4.61
CA MET A 80 11.75 1.77 -4.90
C MET A 80 11.79 2.09 -6.39
N ASP A 81 12.83 1.66 -7.11
CA ASP A 81 12.97 1.93 -8.55
C ASP A 81 11.87 1.23 -9.36
N VAL A 82 11.56 -0.04 -9.05
CA VAL A 82 10.45 -0.79 -9.68
C VAL A 82 9.11 -0.08 -9.46
N TYR A 83 8.84 0.35 -8.23
CA TYR A 83 7.55 0.93 -7.87
C TYR A 83 7.39 2.41 -8.26
N LYS A 84 8.48 3.18 -8.33
CA LYS A 84 8.46 4.53 -8.91
C LYS A 84 8.03 4.50 -10.38
N GLN A 85 8.48 3.51 -11.16
CA GLN A 85 8.03 3.32 -12.53
C GLN A 85 6.52 2.99 -12.62
N LYS A 86 5.96 2.46 -11.54
CA LYS A 86 4.52 2.18 -11.37
C LYS A 86 3.76 3.36 -10.73
N GLY A 87 4.39 4.52 -10.61
CA GLY A 87 3.75 5.74 -10.09
C GLY A 87 3.79 5.92 -8.58
N PHE A 88 4.52 5.07 -7.83
CA PHE A 88 4.59 5.23 -6.37
C PHE A 88 5.48 6.41 -5.98
N THR A 89 5.07 7.14 -4.96
CA THR A 89 5.91 8.11 -4.24
C THR A 89 6.36 7.50 -2.91
N PHE A 90 7.54 7.88 -2.43
CA PHE A 90 8.14 7.28 -1.23
C PHE A 90 8.57 8.35 -0.23
N GLU A 91 8.38 8.06 1.05
CA GLU A 91 8.79 8.90 2.18
C GLU A 91 9.41 8.04 3.30
N GLU A 92 10.42 8.58 3.97
CA GLU A 92 10.94 7.97 5.20
C GLU A 92 9.90 8.12 6.32
N SER A 93 9.81 7.12 7.18
CA SER A 93 8.88 7.06 8.32
C SER A 93 9.64 6.70 9.60
N SER A 94 8.98 6.84 10.75
CA SER A 94 9.52 6.40 12.04
C SER A 94 9.99 4.94 11.97
N PRO A 95 11.21 4.62 12.46
CA PRO A 95 11.74 3.27 12.53
C PRO A 95 10.81 2.30 13.27
N VAL A 96 10.86 1.02 12.92
CA VAL A 96 10.10 -0.06 13.57
C VAL A 96 11.07 -1.09 14.11
N GLY A 97 11.07 -1.29 15.42
CA GLY A 97 12.03 -2.20 16.06
C GLY A 97 13.50 -1.77 15.93
N GLY A 98 13.75 -0.46 15.76
CA GLY A 98 15.09 0.08 15.48
C GLY A 98 15.51 0.04 14.01
N SER A 99 14.80 -0.73 13.18
CA SER A 99 15.07 -0.81 11.73
C SER A 99 14.46 0.41 11.01
N PRO A 100 15.19 1.02 10.05
CA PRO A 100 14.65 2.12 9.25
C PRO A 100 13.41 1.68 8.45
N ARG A 101 12.51 2.62 8.17
CA ARG A 101 11.22 2.36 7.52
C ARG A 101 10.94 3.38 6.43
N VAL A 102 10.48 2.90 5.28
CA VAL A 102 10.00 3.73 4.17
C VAL A 102 8.59 3.31 3.79
N ILE A 103 7.74 4.30 3.50
CA ILE A 103 6.38 4.10 3.02
C ILE A 103 6.28 4.61 1.58
N GLY A 104 5.89 3.72 0.69
CA GLY A 104 5.46 4.00 -0.68
C GLY A 104 3.95 4.17 -0.76
N ARG A 105 3.47 5.10 -1.58
CA ARG A 105 2.04 5.31 -1.84
C ARG A 105 1.77 5.30 -3.34
N ALA A 106 0.78 4.50 -3.77
CA ALA A 106 0.31 4.52 -5.15
C ALA A 106 -0.46 5.81 -5.45
N THR A 107 -0.53 6.20 -6.73
CA THR A 107 -1.29 7.37 -7.19
C THR A 107 -2.79 7.26 -6.91
N ASN A 108 -3.32 6.03 -6.82
CA ASN A 108 -4.73 5.81 -6.52
C ASN A 108 -5.09 6.01 -5.04
N GLY A 109 -4.11 6.16 -4.15
CA GLY A 109 -4.32 6.40 -2.72
C GLY A 109 -4.85 5.21 -1.92
N VAL A 110 -5.01 4.04 -2.55
CA VAL A 110 -5.60 2.83 -1.93
C VAL A 110 -4.54 1.76 -1.65
N VAL A 111 -3.31 1.94 -2.15
CA VAL A 111 -2.20 1.00 -1.96
C VAL A 111 -1.01 1.68 -1.30
N TYR A 112 -0.49 1.02 -0.27
CA TYR A 112 0.68 1.42 0.49
C TYR A 112 1.70 0.29 0.47
N LEU A 113 2.97 0.63 0.26
CA LEU A 113 4.09 -0.29 0.28
C LEU A 113 5.04 0.10 1.41
N GLU A 114 5.06 -0.66 2.49
CA GLU A 114 6.00 -0.49 3.58
C GLU A 114 7.25 -1.35 3.34
N ILE A 115 8.41 -0.73 3.53
CA ILE A 115 9.72 -1.38 3.44
C ILE A 115 10.43 -1.14 4.77
N ILE A 116 10.82 -2.21 5.47
CA ILE A 116 11.51 -2.17 6.76
C ILE A 116 12.87 -2.85 6.61
N GLY A 117 13.91 -2.23 7.14
CA GLY A 117 15.28 -2.75 7.15
C GLY A 117 16.30 -1.75 6.61
N PRO A 118 17.61 -2.05 6.75
CA PRO A 118 18.67 -1.21 6.24
C PRO A 118 18.62 -1.06 4.71
N PRO A 119 19.14 0.05 4.14
CA PRO A 119 19.08 0.30 2.69
C PRO A 119 19.67 -0.81 1.82
N GLU A 120 20.70 -1.48 2.30
CA GLU A 120 21.42 -2.56 1.62
C GLU A 120 20.73 -3.93 1.70
N ASN A 121 19.87 -4.15 2.70
CA ASN A 121 19.25 -5.45 2.93
C ASN A 121 17.91 -5.33 3.67
N VAL A 122 16.83 -5.29 2.92
CA VAL A 122 15.47 -5.18 3.46
C VAL A 122 15.13 -6.40 4.31
N GLU A 123 14.51 -6.19 5.46
CA GLU A 123 14.08 -7.24 6.39
C GLU A 123 12.63 -7.65 6.16
N LYS A 124 11.77 -6.71 5.78
CA LYS A 124 10.35 -6.99 5.56
C LYS A 124 9.75 -6.03 4.53
N ILE A 125 8.87 -6.57 3.69
CA ILE A 125 8.06 -5.80 2.76
C ILE A 125 6.59 -6.10 3.06
N THR A 126 5.78 -5.06 3.26
CA THR A 126 4.34 -5.18 3.47
C THR A 126 3.63 -4.32 2.43
N MET A 127 2.80 -4.91 1.58
CA MET A 127 1.86 -4.15 0.75
C MET A 127 0.46 -4.23 1.35
N MET A 128 -0.08 -3.08 1.74
CA MET A 128 -1.45 -2.92 2.19
C MET A 128 -2.29 -2.34 1.05
N PHE A 129 -3.44 -2.94 0.78
CA PHE A 129 -4.31 -2.51 -0.32
C PHE A 129 -5.79 -2.69 0.02
N GLY A 130 -6.61 -1.78 -0.50
CA GLY A 130 -8.06 -1.89 -0.44
C GLY A 130 -8.65 -2.76 -1.55
N VAL A 131 -9.80 -3.36 -1.27
CA VAL A 131 -10.63 -4.15 -2.19
C VAL A 131 -12.05 -3.56 -2.20
N PRO A 132 -12.24 -2.36 -2.79
CA PRO A 132 -13.55 -1.72 -2.84
C PRO A 132 -14.55 -2.55 -3.66
N SER A 133 -15.78 -2.71 -3.15
CA SER A 133 -16.84 -3.45 -3.82
C SER A 133 -17.48 -2.67 -4.98
N ASP A 134 -17.35 -1.34 -4.97
CA ASP A 134 -17.94 -0.40 -5.93
C ASP A 134 -16.97 0.02 -7.06
N ALA A 135 -15.68 -0.36 -6.97
CA ALA A 135 -14.65 0.04 -7.93
C ALA A 135 -13.79 -1.15 -8.41
N PRO A 136 -14.33 -2.06 -9.25
CA PRO A 136 -13.63 -3.27 -9.70
C PRO A 136 -12.35 -2.99 -10.52
N SER A 137 -12.25 -1.83 -11.17
CA SER A 137 -11.03 -1.40 -11.86
C SER A 137 -9.89 -1.12 -10.87
N VAL A 138 -10.18 -0.52 -9.73
CA VAL A 138 -9.21 -0.26 -8.64
C VAL A 138 -8.74 -1.57 -8.04
N VAL A 139 -9.66 -2.52 -7.81
CA VAL A 139 -9.30 -3.87 -7.35
C VAL A 139 -8.30 -4.52 -8.32
N ARG A 140 -8.57 -4.50 -9.63
CA ARG A 140 -7.68 -5.08 -10.64
C ARG A 140 -6.29 -4.44 -10.61
N GLU A 141 -6.23 -3.11 -10.53
CA GLU A 141 -4.97 -2.37 -10.43
C GLU A 141 -4.19 -2.77 -9.16
N ASN A 142 -4.85 -2.82 -8.01
CA ASN A 142 -4.24 -3.20 -6.74
C ASN A 142 -3.69 -4.64 -6.77
N LEU A 143 -4.45 -5.58 -7.34
CA LEU A 143 -4.00 -6.96 -7.51
C LEU A 143 -2.78 -7.06 -8.46
N ALA A 144 -2.70 -6.19 -9.47
CA ALA A 144 -1.54 -6.14 -10.37
C ALA A 144 -0.28 -5.65 -9.66
N TYR A 145 -0.40 -4.68 -8.74
CA TYR A 145 0.72 -4.29 -7.88
C TYR A 145 1.19 -5.43 -6.99
N VAL A 146 0.26 -6.12 -6.32
CA VAL A 146 0.61 -7.26 -5.44
C VAL A 146 1.26 -8.39 -6.23
N SER A 147 0.69 -8.79 -7.38
CA SER A 147 1.27 -9.83 -8.22
C SER A 147 2.69 -9.48 -8.66
N ALA A 148 2.92 -8.22 -9.06
CA ALA A 148 4.24 -7.75 -9.44
C ALA A 148 5.22 -7.73 -8.26
N LEU A 149 4.76 -7.38 -7.04
CA LEU A 149 5.59 -7.46 -5.83
C LEU A 149 6.11 -8.88 -5.62
N LEU A 150 5.20 -9.85 -5.67
CA LEU A 150 5.50 -11.24 -5.36
C LEU A 150 6.41 -11.84 -6.44
N ASP A 151 6.07 -11.66 -7.72
CA ASP A 151 6.88 -12.22 -8.81
C ASP A 151 8.31 -11.69 -8.84
N GLU A 152 8.51 -10.42 -8.51
CA GLU A 152 9.84 -9.79 -8.49
C GLU A 152 10.62 -10.11 -7.21
N PHE A 153 9.98 -10.03 -6.03
CA PHE A 153 10.68 -10.00 -4.74
C PHE A 153 10.45 -11.22 -3.85
N ALA A 154 9.50 -12.10 -4.17
CA ALA A 154 9.37 -13.39 -3.52
C ALA A 154 10.03 -14.48 -4.37
N ALA A 155 9.39 -14.87 -5.48
CA ALA A 155 9.94 -15.77 -6.49
C ALA A 155 9.13 -15.72 -7.78
N PRO A 156 9.72 -16.05 -8.95
CA PRO A 156 8.99 -16.14 -10.21
C PRO A 156 7.76 -17.06 -10.12
N GLY A 157 6.59 -16.55 -10.51
CA GLY A 157 5.33 -17.28 -10.50
C GLY A 157 4.58 -17.27 -9.17
N SER A 158 5.13 -16.63 -8.13
CA SER A 158 4.43 -16.45 -6.85
C SER A 158 3.21 -15.52 -6.96
N GLY A 159 3.17 -14.61 -7.95
CA GLY A 159 1.98 -13.84 -8.30
C GLY A 159 0.82 -14.74 -8.74
N ASN A 160 1.09 -15.78 -9.54
CA ASN A 160 0.08 -16.75 -9.93
C ASN A 160 -0.47 -17.55 -8.74
N TRP A 161 0.40 -17.89 -7.77
CA TRP A 161 -0.06 -18.50 -6.53
C TRP A 161 -1.05 -17.58 -5.80
N PHE A 162 -0.71 -16.31 -5.62
CA PHE A 162 -1.60 -15.33 -4.99
C PHE A 162 -2.95 -15.21 -5.70
N ILE A 163 -2.97 -15.11 -7.03
CA ILE A 163 -4.22 -15.05 -7.81
C ILE A 163 -5.09 -16.30 -7.58
N ASN A 164 -4.47 -17.47 -7.42
CA ASN A 164 -5.19 -18.72 -7.11
C ASN A 164 -5.69 -18.81 -5.66
N GLU A 165 -5.18 -17.98 -4.75
CA GLU A 165 -5.70 -17.88 -3.38
C GLU A 165 -6.97 -17.00 -3.31
N ILE A 166 -7.14 -16.02 -4.21
CA ILE A 166 -8.28 -15.08 -4.19
C ILE A 166 -9.65 -15.80 -4.19
N PRO A 167 -9.92 -16.82 -5.02
CA PRO A 167 -11.20 -17.53 -4.98
C PRO A 167 -11.49 -18.26 -3.67
N LYS A 168 -10.48 -18.43 -2.80
CA LYS A 168 -10.63 -19.10 -1.49
C LYS A 168 -11.09 -18.15 -0.39
N ILE A 169 -11.18 -16.85 -0.66
CA ILE A 169 -11.69 -15.86 0.30
C ILE A 169 -13.14 -16.23 0.66
N LYS A 170 -13.36 -16.60 1.93
CA LYS A 170 -14.69 -16.95 2.45
C LYS A 170 -15.11 -15.91 3.46
N ASN A 171 -16.31 -15.36 3.32
CA ASN A 171 -16.84 -14.31 4.20
C ASN A 171 -15.90 -13.08 4.34
N GLY A 172 -15.14 -12.77 3.28
CA GLY A 172 -14.17 -11.67 3.29
C GLY A 172 -12.88 -11.95 4.07
N CYS A 173 -12.69 -13.17 4.58
CA CYS A 173 -11.47 -13.57 5.28
C CYS A 173 -10.63 -14.55 4.43
N LEU A 174 -9.32 -14.35 4.48
CA LEU A 174 -8.30 -15.31 4.04
C LEU A 174 -7.03 -15.02 4.85
N ASP A 175 -6.36 -16.07 5.30
CA ASP A 175 -5.00 -16.03 5.82
C ASP A 175 -4.27 -17.22 5.19
N SER A 176 -3.34 -16.95 4.29
CA SER A 176 -2.61 -17.94 3.51
C SER A 176 -1.13 -17.61 3.53
N SER A 177 -0.29 -18.60 3.83
CA SER A 177 1.16 -18.46 3.81
C SER A 177 1.79 -19.52 2.91
N LYS A 178 2.86 -19.14 2.22
CA LYS A 178 3.68 -20.07 1.44
C LYS A 178 5.14 -19.62 1.41
N ALA A 179 6.04 -20.57 1.63
CA ALA A 179 7.47 -20.37 1.48
C ALA A 179 7.90 -20.45 0.00
N PHE A 180 8.77 -19.52 -0.39
CA PHE A 180 9.43 -19.45 -1.69
C PHE A 180 10.94 -19.28 -1.46
N GLY A 181 11.67 -20.40 -1.39
CA GLY A 181 13.10 -20.39 -1.07
C GLY A 181 13.36 -19.94 0.37
N ASN A 182 14.13 -18.88 0.57
CA ASN A 182 14.44 -18.30 1.88
C ASN A 182 13.45 -17.22 2.32
N ARG A 183 12.32 -17.08 1.63
CA ARG A 183 11.29 -16.06 1.87
C ARG A 183 9.96 -16.73 2.19
N GLU A 184 9.24 -16.19 3.15
CA GLU A 184 7.84 -16.52 3.44
C GLU A 184 6.95 -15.40 2.92
N VAL A 185 5.91 -15.78 2.19
CA VAL A 185 4.87 -14.88 1.71
C VAL A 185 3.59 -15.16 2.47
N GLN A 186 3.08 -14.15 3.18
CA GLN A 186 1.77 -14.20 3.85
C GLN A 186 0.80 -13.25 3.16
N VAL A 187 -0.42 -13.71 2.93
CA VAL A 187 -1.51 -12.92 2.34
C VAL A 187 -2.71 -12.98 3.27
N MET A 188 -3.20 -11.81 3.67
CA MET A 188 -4.35 -11.66 4.56
C MET A 188 -5.42 -10.80 3.90
N PHE A 189 -6.67 -11.24 3.95
CA PHE A 189 -7.85 -10.45 3.58
C PHE A 189 -8.77 -10.33 4.78
N TYR A 190 -9.32 -9.13 4.97
CA TYR A 190 -10.23 -8.80 6.06
C TYR A 190 -11.63 -8.42 5.54
N PRO A 191 -12.70 -8.67 6.30
CA PRO A 191 -14.08 -8.41 5.87
C PRO A 191 -14.40 -6.94 5.54
N ASN A 192 -13.61 -6.01 6.05
CA ASN A 192 -13.73 -4.58 5.78
C ASN A 192 -13.14 -4.16 4.40
N GLY A 193 -12.70 -5.11 3.58
CA GLY A 193 -12.10 -4.86 2.28
C GLY A 193 -10.63 -4.43 2.36
N MET A 194 -9.97 -4.55 3.51
CA MET A 194 -8.52 -4.38 3.62
C MET A 194 -7.80 -5.69 3.38
N ALA A 195 -6.67 -5.64 2.70
CA ALA A 195 -5.83 -6.81 2.47
C ALA A 195 -4.34 -6.45 2.56
N PHE A 196 -3.53 -7.47 2.83
CA PHE A 196 -2.10 -7.37 3.05
C PHE A 196 -1.37 -8.49 2.30
N ALA A 197 -0.24 -8.16 1.70
CA ALA A 197 0.75 -9.12 1.24
C ALA A 197 2.08 -8.81 1.92
N ILE A 198 2.65 -9.79 2.61
CA ILE A 198 3.88 -9.65 3.39
C ILE A 198 4.93 -10.58 2.80
N ILE A 199 6.14 -10.06 2.61
CA ILE A 199 7.34 -10.84 2.29
C ILE A 199 8.32 -10.66 3.46
N ALA A 200 8.67 -11.78 4.10
CA ALA A 200 9.62 -11.82 5.21
C ALA A 200 10.59 -13.00 5.03
N PRO A 201 11.72 -13.05 5.74
CA PRO A 201 12.58 -14.23 5.78
C PRO A 201 11.79 -15.43 6.30
N ALA A 202 11.96 -16.58 5.66
CA ALA A 202 11.41 -17.82 6.19
C ALA A 202 12.10 -18.19 7.52
N PRO A 203 11.35 -18.79 8.48
CA PRO A 203 11.86 -19.19 9.79
C PRO A 203 13.01 -20.20 9.72
#